data_AF-A0A1J3F6W2-F1
#
_entry.id   AF-A0A1J3F6W2-F1
#
_cell.length_a   1.000
_cell.length_b   1.000
_cell.length_c   1.000
_cell.angle_alpha   90.00
_cell.angle_beta   90.00
_cell.angle_gamma   90.00
#
_symmetry.space_group_name_H-M   'P 1'
#
loop_
_entity.id
_entity.type
_entity.pdbx_description
1 polymer ?
#
loop_
_entity_poly.entity_id
_entity_poly.type
_entity_poly.pdbx_seq_one_letter_code
_entity_poly.pdbx_strand_id
1 'polypeptide(L)'
;LKWVDLSHSRKLCNLSGLLNAESLQRLNLEGCTSLEELPREMNRMKSLTLLNMRGCTSLRVLPIMNLISMKTLILTNCSNLQTF
;
A
#
# COMPACT_ATOMS: atom_id res chain seq x y z
N LEU A 1 -4.61 -0.13 16.28
CA LEU A 1 -3.45 -0.82 15.66
C LEU A 1 -2.53 0.20 15.01
N LYS A 2 -1.20 0.12 15.22
CA LYS A 2 -0.22 1.08 14.66
C LYS A 2 0.58 0.52 13.48
N TRP A 3 0.71 -0.80 13.41
CA TRP A 3 1.42 -1.49 12.34
C TRP A 3 0.61 -2.70 11.89
N VAL A 4 0.58 -2.92 10.58
CA VAL A 4 0.00 -4.08 9.92
C VAL A 4 1.07 -4.64 8.99
N ASP A 5 1.32 -5.94 9.10
CA ASP A 5 2.15 -6.69 8.17
C ASP A 5 1.27 -7.70 7.42
N LEU A 6 1.21 -7.55 6.11
CA LEU A 6 0.55 -8.46 5.17
C LEU A 6 1.54 -8.99 4.13
N SER A 7 2.85 -8.85 4.38
CA SER A 7 3.88 -9.28 3.45
C SER A 7 3.67 -10.73 3.00
N HIS A 8 3.94 -10.96 1.72
CA HIS A 8 3.80 -12.23 1.03
C HIS A 8 2.38 -12.82 1.04
N SER A 9 1.36 -12.02 1.33
CA SER A 9 -0.05 -12.37 1.15
C SER A 9 -0.39 -12.42 -0.34
N ARG A 10 0.08 -13.46 -1.04
CA ARG A 10 -0.01 -13.61 -2.50
C ARG A 10 -1.43 -13.70 -3.05
N LYS A 11 -2.46 -13.82 -2.21
CA LYS A 11 -3.88 -13.79 -2.59
C LYS A 11 -4.57 -12.45 -2.27
N LEU A 12 -3.87 -11.52 -1.63
CA LEU A 12 -4.41 -10.22 -1.28
C LEU A 12 -4.61 -9.39 -2.55
N CYS A 13 -5.87 -9.13 -2.89
CA CYS A 13 -6.25 -8.34 -4.06
C CYS A 13 -6.82 -6.96 -3.72
N ASN A 14 -7.14 -6.68 -2.46
CA ASN A 14 -7.64 -5.37 -2.02
C ASN A 14 -7.33 -5.10 -0.53
N LEU A 15 -7.48 -3.84 -0.11
CA LEU A 15 -7.20 -3.37 1.26
C LEU A 15 -8.46 -2.80 1.95
N SER A 16 -9.65 -3.18 1.51
CA SER A 16 -10.93 -2.62 1.99
C SER A 16 -11.07 -2.65 3.52
N GLY A 17 -10.60 -3.71 4.18
CA GLY A 17 -10.62 -3.87 5.64
C GLY A 17 -9.73 -2.90 6.42
N LEU A 18 -8.83 -2.15 5.76
CA LEU A 18 -7.90 -1.21 6.40
C LEU A 18 -8.26 0.26 6.18
N LEU A 19 -9.27 0.56 5.38
CA LEU A 19 -9.57 1.94 4.93
C LEU A 19 -9.94 2.91 6.07
N ASN A 20 -10.42 2.40 7.19
CA ASN A 20 -10.77 3.21 8.37
C ASN A 20 -9.70 3.16 9.47
N ALA A 21 -8.52 2.61 9.19
CA ALA A 21 -7.42 2.53 10.14
C ALA A 21 -6.66 3.87 10.24
N GLU A 22 -7.33 4.94 10.68
CA GLU A 22 -6.77 6.30 10.71
C GLU A 22 -5.51 6.45 11.57
N SER A 23 -5.37 5.59 12.58
CA SER A 23 -4.22 5.51 13.48
C SER A 23 -3.05 4.68 12.96
N LEU A 24 -3.20 3.99 11.82
CA LEU A 24 -2.15 3.12 11.28
C LEU A 24 -0.96 3.98 10.81
N GLN A 25 0.25 3.58 11.22
CA GLN A 25 1.48 4.31 10.91
C GLN A 25 2.36 3.57 9.91
N ARG A 26 2.29 2.24 9.89
CA ARG A 26 3.10 1.38 9.02
C ARG A 26 2.24 0.29 8.39
N LEU A 27 2.34 0.14 7.08
CA LEU A 27 1.71 -0.93 6.33
C LEU A 27 2.77 -1.63 5.46
N ASN A 28 2.99 -2.92 5.71
CA ASN A 28 3.89 -3.75 4.91
C ASN A 28 3.07 -4.66 3.97
N LEU A 29 3.24 -4.46 2.67
CA LEU A 29 2.61 -5.23 1.58
C LEU A 29 3.67 -5.90 0.69
N GLU A 30 4.92 -6.00 1.16
CA GLU A 30 6.00 -6.59 0.37
C GLU A 30 5.61 -7.96 -0.21
N GLY A 31 5.83 -8.17 -1.49
CA GLY A 31 5.54 -9.44 -2.15
C GLY A 31 4.05 -9.79 -2.26
N CYS A 32 3.13 -8.83 -2.11
CA CYS A 32 1.71 -9.01 -2.42
C CYS A 32 1.49 -9.02 -3.95
N THR A 33 1.84 -10.13 -4.59
CA THR A 33 1.89 -10.26 -6.06
C THR A 33 0.53 -10.30 -6.76
N SER A 34 -0.60 -10.36 -6.04
CA SER A 34 -1.95 -10.26 -6.62
C SER A 34 -2.61 -8.90 -6.41
N LEU A 35 -1.92 -7.96 -5.77
CA LEU A 35 -2.43 -6.60 -5.57
C LEU A 35 -2.19 -5.80 -6.85
N GLU A 36 -3.25 -5.48 -7.58
CA GLU A 36 -3.18 -4.77 -8.86
C GLU A 36 -3.26 -3.25 -8.72
N GLU A 37 -3.99 -2.79 -7.72
CA GLU A 37 -4.21 -1.38 -7.42
C GLU A 37 -4.39 -1.14 -5.92
N LEU A 38 -4.23 0.11 -5.52
CA LEU A 38 -4.60 0.57 -4.19
C LEU A 38 -5.97 1.28 -4.23
N PRO A 39 -6.77 1.20 -3.16
CA PRO A 39 -8.01 1.96 -3.06
C PRO A 39 -7.74 3.47 -2.94
N ARG A 40 -8.60 4.30 -3.55
CA ARG A 40 -8.48 5.78 -3.51
C ARG A 40 -8.73 6.33 -2.12
N GLU A 41 -9.48 5.59 -1.31
CA GLU A 41 -9.86 5.90 0.07
C GLU A 41 -8.70 5.79 1.06
N MET A 42 -7.49 5.41 0.62
CA MET A 42 -6.28 5.44 1.46
C MET A 42 -5.97 6.85 2.00
N ASN A 43 -6.54 7.92 1.42
CA ASN A 43 -6.49 9.27 1.97
C ASN A 43 -7.02 9.39 3.42
N ARG A 44 -7.83 8.44 3.90
CA ARG A 44 -8.29 8.36 5.30
C ARG A 44 -7.20 7.90 6.28
N MET A 45 -6.14 7.26 5.80
CA MET A 45 -5.04 6.75 6.61
C MET A 45 -4.07 7.88 6.98
N LYS A 46 -4.58 8.92 7.65
CA LYS A 46 -3.88 10.18 7.91
C LYS A 46 -2.58 10.03 8.69
N SER A 47 -2.45 8.98 9.51
CA SER A 47 -1.25 8.70 10.30
C SER A 47 -0.20 7.86 9.57
N LEU A 48 -0.46 7.41 8.34
CA LEU A 48 0.43 6.47 7.63
C LEU A 48 1.73 7.18 7.27
N THR A 49 2.83 6.67 7.82
CA THR A 49 4.18 7.22 7.63
C THR A 49 5.04 6.35 6.71
N LEU A 50 4.77 5.04 6.66
CA LEU A 50 5.49 4.07 5.86
C LEU A 50 4.53 3.12 5.15
N LEU A 51 4.68 3.03 3.82
CA LEU A 51 4.04 2.04 2.97
C LEU A 51 5.13 1.26 2.20
N ASN A 52 5.29 -0.03 2.50
CA ASN A 52 6.18 -0.91 1.76
C ASN A 52 5.39 -1.76 0.77
N MET A 53 5.70 -1.65 -0.52
CA MET A 53 5.11 -2.45 -1.60
C MET A 53 6.19 -3.10 -2.45
N ARG A 54 7.40 -3.30 -1.90
CA ARG A 54 8.50 -3.96 -2.59
C ARG A 54 8.02 -5.28 -3.20
N GLY A 55 8.31 -5.51 -4.48
CA GLY A 55 7.95 -6.77 -5.14
C GLY A 55 6.45 -6.99 -5.36
N CYS A 56 5.60 -5.96 -5.28
CA CYS A 56 4.22 -6.03 -5.74
C CYS A 56 4.18 -6.03 -7.27
N THR A 57 4.49 -7.17 -7.89
CA THR A 57 4.71 -7.27 -9.35
C THR A 57 3.47 -7.04 -10.19
N SER A 58 2.26 -7.26 -9.65
CA SER A 58 1.00 -7.00 -10.37
C SER A 58 0.47 -5.59 -10.19
N LEU A 59 1.08 -4.77 -9.33
CA LEU A 59 0.65 -3.39 -9.11
C LEU A 59 0.88 -2.57 -10.38
N ARG A 60 -0.19 -2.02 -10.95
CA ARG A 60 -0.14 -1.31 -12.24
C ARG A 60 -0.13 0.20 -12.11
N VAL A 61 -0.86 0.72 -11.12
CA VAL A 61 -1.06 2.16 -10.93
C VAL A 61 -1.12 2.50 -9.44
N LEU A 62 -0.63 3.69 -9.11
CA LEU A 62 -0.89 4.31 -7.81
C LEU A 62 -2.05 5.30 -7.96
N PRO A 63 -3.12 5.20 -7.15
CA PRO A 63 -4.14 6.23 -7.11
C PRO A 63 -3.54 7.53 -6.56
N ILE A 64 -4.25 8.64 -6.75
CA ILE A 64 -3.92 9.90 -6.07
C ILE A 64 -4.20 9.71 -4.58
N MET A 65 -3.18 9.35 -3.82
CA MET A 65 -3.26 9.15 -2.37
C MET A 65 -2.78 10.42 -1.67
N ASN A 66 -3.69 11.16 -1.03
CA ASN A 66 -3.31 12.30 -0.19
C ASN A 66 -2.88 11.83 1.21
N LEU A 67 -1.74 11.15 1.29
CA LEU A 67 -1.18 10.61 2.54
C LEU A 67 -0.33 11.68 3.23
N ILE A 68 -1.00 12.58 3.94
CA ILE A 68 -0.40 13.79 4.54
C ILE A 68 0.80 13.55 5.48
N SER A 69 0.88 12.37 6.10
CA SER A 69 1.96 12.03 7.04
C SER A 69 3.03 11.12 6.42
N MET A 70 2.93 10.79 5.12
CA MET A 70 3.79 9.80 4.49
C MET A 70 5.24 10.30 4.39
N LYS A 71 6.16 9.48 4.88
CA LYS A 71 7.61 9.76 4.86
C LYS A 71 8.36 8.78 3.98
N THR A 72 7.84 7.55 3.85
CA THR A 72 8.53 6.48 3.14
C THR A 72 7.53 5.69 2.31
N LEU A 73 7.82 5.60 1.02
CA LEU A 73 7.11 4.78 0.05
C LEU A 73 8.14 3.90 -0.66
N ILE A 74 8.00 2.57 -0.55
CA ILE A 74 8.92 1.61 -1.17
C ILE A 74 8.20 0.91 -2.32
N LEU A 75 8.71 1.10 -3.53
CA LEU A 75 8.18 0.55 -4.79
C LEU A 75 9.20 -0.30 -5.56
N THR A 76 10.34 -0.60 -4.94
CA THR A 76 11.40 -1.37 -5.60
C THR A 76 10.86 -2.72 -6.06
N ASN A 77 11.21 -3.14 -7.28
CA ASN A 77 10.75 -4.39 -7.89
C ASN A 77 9.23 -4.49 -8.16
N CYS A 78 8.50 -3.37 -8.27
CA CYS A 78 7.15 -3.34 -8.83
C CYS A 78 7.20 -3.32 -10.37
N SER A 79 7.40 -4.48 -10.99
CA SER A 79 7.73 -4.59 -12.43
C SER A 79 6.66 -4.08 -13.40
N ASN A 80 5.37 -4.13 -13.03
CA ASN A 80 4.26 -3.68 -13.88
C ASN A 80 3.79 -2.26 -13.57
N LEU A 81 4.42 -1.56 -12.63
CA LEU A 81 4.00 -0.23 -12.22
C LEU A 81 4.30 0.77 -13.33
N GLN A 82 3.27 1.39 -13.88
CA GLN A 82 3.40 2.45 -14.88
C GLN A 82 3.70 3.77 -14.18
N THR A 83 4.73 4.48 -14.66
CA THR A 83 5.07 5.84 -14.24
C THR A 83 4.77 6.80 -15.39
N PHE A 84 4.00 7.86 -15.14
CA PHE A 84 3.69 8.92 -16.11
C PHE A 84 4.51 10.17 -15.81
#